data_AF-A0A7W1FYN6-F1
#
_entry.id   AF-A0A7W1FYN6-F1
#
_cell.length_a   1.000
_cell.length_b   1.000
_cell.length_c   1.000
_cell.angle_alpha   90.00
_cell.angle_beta   90.00
_cell.angle_gamma   90.00
#
_symmetry.space_group_name_H-M   'P 1'
#
loop_
_entity.id
_entity.type
_entity.pdbx_description
1 polymer ?
#
loop_
_entity_poly.entity_id
_entity_poly.type
_entity_poly.pdbx_seq_one_letter_code
_entity_poly.pdbx_strand_id
1 'polypeptide(L)'
;MRKFFGVLRYVNGYWRYGILNITFNVLSVIFSLFSIAMLFPFLKVLFSNDPQQIAQIIAKGKPVFSLSTDGVIDSINYTMSVASLEYGKLNVLVAICLFIIVTIFLKNLCRYLGMYFLSPIRSGAVRDIRNKLFNKTLHLPLSYYSEERKGDIMSRMTTDVQEIEWS
;
A
#
# COMPACT_ATOMS: atom_id res chain seq x y z
N MET A 1 -27.05 -4.83 7.12
CA MET A 1 -26.00 -3.84 7.46
C MET A 1 -25.64 -3.79 8.96
N ARG A 2 -26.60 -3.71 9.91
CA ARG A 2 -26.28 -3.60 11.36
C ARG A 2 -25.43 -4.76 11.96
N LYS A 3 -25.54 -5.99 11.43
CA LYS A 3 -24.78 -7.15 11.91
C LYS A 3 -23.27 -7.10 11.57
N PHE A 4 -22.91 -6.46 10.45
CA PHE A 4 -21.51 -6.35 9.99
C PHE A 4 -20.68 -5.42 10.90
N PHE A 5 -21.28 -4.33 11.35
CA PHE A 5 -20.66 -3.42 12.32
C PHE A 5 -20.42 -4.07 13.70
N GLY A 6 -21.13 -5.15 14.03
CA GLY A 6 -20.89 -5.92 15.25
C GLY A 6 -19.56 -6.67 15.25
N VAL A 7 -19.12 -7.14 14.07
CA VAL A 7 -17.83 -7.82 13.88
C VAL A 7 -16.67 -6.83 13.96
N LEU A 8 -16.85 -5.61 13.45
CA LEU A 8 -15.86 -4.52 13.55
C LEU A 8 -15.47 -4.18 15.00
N ARG A 9 -16.36 -4.42 15.98
CA ARG A 9 -16.04 -4.20 17.40
C ARG A 9 -14.91 -5.10 17.91
N TYR A 10 -14.74 -6.28 17.32
CA TYR A 10 -13.64 -7.20 17.65
C TYR A 10 -12.31 -6.79 17.03
N VAL A 11 -12.35 -6.02 15.94
CA VAL A 11 -11.17 -5.46 15.27
C VAL A 11 -10.63 -4.20 16.01
N ASN A 12 -11.43 -3.59 16.88
CA ASN A 12 -11.07 -2.33 17.57
C ASN A 12 -9.79 -2.41 18.42
N GLY A 13 -9.43 -3.60 18.92
CA GLY A 13 -8.16 -3.82 19.64
C GLY A 13 -6.91 -3.63 18.77
N TYR A 14 -7.05 -3.77 17.44
CA TYR A 14 -5.95 -3.75 16.47
C TYR A 14 -5.87 -2.46 15.65
N TRP A 15 -6.51 -1.37 16.09
CA TRP A 15 -6.61 -0.12 15.32
C TRP A 15 -5.25 0.45 14.89
N ARG A 16 -4.20 0.31 15.72
CA ARG A 16 -2.83 0.75 15.40
C ARG A 16 -2.26 0.01 14.19
N TYR A 17 -2.48 -1.30 14.11
CA TYR A 17 -2.06 -2.12 12.97
C TYR A 17 -2.85 -1.75 11.70
N GLY A 18 -4.12 -1.40 11.85
CA GLY A 18 -4.96 -0.91 10.75
C GLY A 18 -4.41 0.40 10.16
N ILE A 19 -4.04 1.36 11.01
CA ILE A 19 -3.43 2.62 10.55
C ILE A 19 -2.09 2.38 9.86
N LEU A 20 -1.24 1.51 10.42
CA LEU A 20 0.04 1.14 9.81
C LEU A 20 -0.20 0.52 8.42
N ASN A 21 -1.12 -0.44 8.30
CA ASN A 21 -1.49 -1.06 7.02
C ASN A 21 -1.94 -0.02 5.97
N ILE A 22 -2.83 0.91 6.34
CA ILE A 22 -3.31 1.96 5.45
C ILE A 22 -2.15 2.86 5.03
N THR A 23 -1.33 3.29 5.98
CA THR A 23 -0.17 4.17 5.73
C THR A 23 0.79 3.53 4.75
N PHE A 24 1.17 2.26 4.93
CA PHE A 24 2.08 1.56 4.03
C PHE A 24 1.47 1.31 2.64
N ASN A 25 0.16 1.05 2.55
CA ASN A 25 -0.51 0.92 1.26
C ASN A 25 -0.56 2.26 0.51
N VAL A 26 -0.92 3.36 1.19
CA VAL A 26 -0.91 4.70 0.60
C VAL A 26 0.50 5.05 0.12
N LEU A 27 1.52 4.81 0.94
CA LEU A 27 2.91 5.06 0.57
C LEU A 27 3.35 4.20 -0.64
N SER A 28 2.94 2.93 -0.71
CA SER A 28 3.15 2.07 -1.88
C SER A 28 2.49 2.63 -3.13
N VAL A 29 1.28 3.18 -3.03
CA VAL A 29 0.59 3.83 -4.16
C VAL A 29 1.35 5.07 -4.61
N ILE A 30 1.85 5.91 -3.68
CA ILE A 30 2.66 7.08 -4.00
C ILE A 30 3.93 6.67 -4.78
N PHE A 31 4.68 5.67 -4.30
CA PHE A 31 5.86 5.18 -5.02
C PHE A 31 5.51 4.56 -6.38
N SER A 32 4.36 3.90 -6.49
CA SER A 32 3.87 3.40 -7.78
C SER A 32 3.58 4.51 -8.77
N LEU A 33 2.92 5.57 -8.33
CA LEU A 33 2.62 6.73 -9.16
C LEU A 33 3.91 7.43 -9.59
N PHE A 34 4.85 7.61 -8.66
CA PHE A 34 6.13 8.25 -8.97
C PHE A 34 6.95 7.44 -9.98
N SER A 35 7.00 6.12 -9.83
CA SER A 35 7.69 5.23 -10.77
C SER A 35 7.10 5.32 -12.19
N ILE A 36 5.78 5.40 -12.31
CA ILE A 36 5.09 5.56 -13.61
C ILE A 36 5.29 6.97 -14.18
N ALA A 37 5.18 8.01 -13.34
CA ALA A 37 5.39 9.38 -13.78
C ALA A 37 6.82 9.62 -14.30
N MET A 38 7.81 8.97 -13.69
CA MET A 38 9.22 9.03 -14.09
C MET A 38 9.55 8.28 -15.40
N LEU A 39 8.66 7.41 -15.89
CA LEU A 39 8.86 6.80 -17.22
C LEU A 39 8.82 7.84 -18.34
N PHE A 40 7.98 8.87 -18.23
CA PHE A 40 7.92 9.94 -19.23
C PHE A 40 9.25 10.71 -19.39
N PRO A 41 9.84 11.31 -18.33
CA PRO A 41 11.13 11.98 -18.44
C PRO A 41 12.25 11.02 -18.82
N PHE A 42 12.20 9.75 -18.39
CA PHE A 42 13.13 8.72 -18.85
C PHE A 42 13.09 8.55 -20.37
N LEU A 43 11.90 8.29 -20.95
CA LEU A 43 11.75 8.12 -22.40
C LEU A 43 12.14 9.40 -23.15
N LYS A 44 11.79 10.57 -22.60
CA LYS A 44 12.15 11.86 -23.17
C LYS A 44 13.67 12.03 -23.23
N VAL A 45 14.40 11.73 -22.15
CA VAL A 45 15.88 11.79 -22.12
C VAL A 45 16.49 10.73 -23.03
N LEU A 46 15.94 9.51 -23.06
CA LEU A 46 16.43 8.42 -23.90
C LEU A 46 16.36 8.80 -25.39
N PHE A 47 15.21 9.30 -25.86
CA PHE A 47 14.95 9.62 -27.26
C PHE A 47 15.33 11.04 -27.70
N SER A 48 15.68 11.95 -26.78
CA SER A 48 16.18 13.29 -27.13
C SER A 48 17.62 13.18 -27.64
N ASN A 49 17.77 12.95 -28.93
CA ASN A 49 19.04 13.01 -29.67
C ASN A 49 19.23 14.35 -30.40
N ASP A 50 18.31 15.32 -30.26
CA ASP A 50 18.40 16.64 -30.87
C ASP A 50 18.82 17.74 -29.85
N PRO A 51 20.00 18.37 -30.01
CA PRO A 51 20.47 19.48 -29.18
C PRO A 51 19.49 20.67 -29.09
N GLN A 52 18.59 20.81 -30.07
CA GLN A 52 17.61 21.88 -30.13
C GLN A 52 16.47 21.74 -29.10
N GLN A 53 16.14 20.53 -28.65
CA GLN A 53 15.09 20.31 -27.65
C GLN A 53 15.55 20.69 -26.23
N ILE A 54 16.83 20.47 -25.91
CA ILE A 54 17.45 20.86 -24.64
C ILE A 54 17.48 22.40 -24.53
N ALA A 55 17.81 23.09 -25.63
CA ALA A 55 17.80 24.56 -25.69
C ALA A 55 16.38 25.16 -25.50
N GLN A 56 15.32 24.52 -26.03
CA GLN A 56 13.94 24.98 -25.84
C GLN A 56 13.41 24.78 -24.41
N ILE A 57 13.86 23.73 -23.71
CA ILE A 57 13.50 23.48 -22.30
C ILE A 57 14.16 24.52 -21.38
N ILE A 58 15.40 24.94 -21.69
CA ILE A 58 16.10 25.98 -20.94
C ILE A 58 15.54 27.38 -21.29
N ALA A 59 15.17 27.61 -22.56
CA ALA A 59 14.57 28.88 -23.01
C ALA A 59 13.18 29.15 -22.41
N LYS A 60 12.46 28.12 -21.94
CA LYS A 60 11.19 28.25 -21.21
C LYS A 60 11.35 28.89 -19.81
N GLY A 61 12.57 29.01 -19.29
CA GLY A 61 12.85 29.61 -17.99
C GLY A 61 12.47 28.72 -16.79
N LYS A 62 13.02 29.05 -15.60
CA LYS A 62 12.75 28.33 -14.35
C LYS A 62 11.24 28.31 -14.08
N PRO A 63 10.58 27.13 -14.06
CA PRO A 63 9.14 27.08 -13.82
C PRO A 63 8.84 27.66 -12.44
N VAL A 64 7.86 28.57 -12.39
CA VAL A 64 7.28 29.05 -11.13
C VAL A 64 6.64 27.83 -10.46
N PHE A 65 6.95 27.59 -9.18
CA PHE A 65 6.45 26.44 -8.44
C PHE A 65 4.92 26.51 -8.36
N SER A 66 4.23 25.84 -9.28
CA SER A 66 2.78 25.67 -9.26
C SER A 66 2.48 24.27 -8.75
N LEU A 67 1.50 24.14 -7.85
CA LEU A 67 1.02 22.86 -7.33
C LEU A 67 0.14 22.14 -8.37
N SER A 68 0.59 22.13 -9.62
CA SER A 68 -0.10 21.58 -10.78
C SER A 68 0.76 20.47 -11.38
N THR A 69 0.10 19.45 -11.95
CA THR A 69 0.76 18.28 -12.55
C THR A 69 1.84 18.68 -13.56
N ASP A 70 1.55 19.71 -14.37
CA ASP A 70 2.46 20.24 -15.38
C ASP A 70 3.67 20.97 -14.76
N GLY A 71 3.48 21.69 -13.66
CA GLY A 71 4.56 22.42 -12.98
C GLY A 71 5.60 21.50 -12.32
N VAL A 72 5.15 20.36 -11.77
CA VAL A 72 6.04 19.34 -11.21
C VAL A 72 6.84 18.66 -12.32
N ILE A 73 6.18 18.29 -13.43
CA ILE A 73 6.83 17.66 -14.59
C ILE A 73 7.85 18.61 -15.22
N ASP A 74 7.52 19.89 -15.39
CA ASP A 74 8.42 20.90 -15.96
C ASP A 74 9.63 21.18 -15.06
N SER A 75 9.45 21.20 -13.73
CA SER A 75 10.55 21.37 -12.76
C SER A 75 11.53 20.19 -12.81
N ILE A 76 11.01 18.97 -12.90
CA ILE A 76 11.83 17.76 -13.03
C ILE A 76 12.58 17.78 -14.37
N ASN A 77 11.89 18.08 -15.47
CA ASN A 77 12.50 18.17 -16.80
C ASN A 77 13.61 19.22 -16.88
N TYR A 78 13.43 20.40 -16.27
CA TYR A 78 14.46 21.45 -16.24
C TYR A 78 15.70 21.00 -15.47
N THR A 79 15.51 20.46 -14.26
CA THR A 79 16.61 19.96 -13.42
C THR A 79 17.41 18.87 -14.13
N MET A 80 16.73 17.94 -14.80
CA MET A 80 17.36 16.87 -15.58
C MET A 80 18.08 17.37 -16.83
N SER A 81 17.56 18.42 -17.46
CA SER A 81 18.18 19.03 -18.66
C SER A 81 19.47 19.77 -18.29
N VAL A 82 19.49 20.49 -17.17
CA VAL A 82 20.71 21.11 -16.63
C VAL A 82 21.74 20.05 -16.24
N ALA A 83 21.32 19.01 -15.51
CA ALA A 83 22.21 17.92 -15.13
C ALA A 83 22.79 17.17 -16.35
N SER A 84 22.06 17.11 -17.46
CA SER A 84 22.54 16.47 -18.70
C SER A 84 23.63 17.26 -19.40
N LEU A 85 23.66 18.59 -19.24
CA LEU A 85 24.72 19.46 -19.76
C LEU A 85 25.99 19.39 -18.91
N GLU A 86 25.85 19.23 -17.59
CA GLU A 86 26.97 19.22 -16.65
C GLU A 86 27.62 17.84 -16.50
N TYR A 87 26.82 16.77 -16.44
CA TYR A 87 27.29 15.40 -16.18
C TYR A 87 27.20 14.45 -17.38
N GLY A 88 26.61 14.90 -18.49
CA GLY A 88 26.39 14.11 -19.71
C GLY A 88 25.14 13.24 -19.67
N LYS A 89 24.52 13.04 -20.84
CA LYS A 89 23.26 12.29 -21.04
C LYS A 89 23.28 10.88 -20.43
N LEU A 90 24.39 10.15 -20.58
CA LEU A 90 24.50 8.77 -20.11
C LEU A 90 24.43 8.66 -18.58
N ASN A 91 25.10 9.56 -17.87
CA ASN A 91 25.10 9.58 -16.40
C ASN A 91 23.71 9.93 -15.83
N VAL A 92 23.01 10.87 -16.46
CA VAL A 92 21.62 11.20 -16.08
C VAL A 92 20.68 10.03 -16.32
N LEU A 93 20.83 9.32 -17.44
CA LEU A 93 20.01 8.15 -17.74
C LEU A 93 20.22 7.03 -16.71
N VAL A 94 21.48 6.76 -16.33
CA VAL A 94 21.82 5.78 -15.28
C VAL A 94 21.22 6.18 -13.93
N ALA A 95 21.29 7.46 -13.57
CA ALA A 95 20.69 7.96 -12.33
C ALA A 95 19.17 7.76 -12.30
N ILE A 96 18.47 8.01 -13.42
CA ILE A 96 17.02 7.77 -13.54
C ILE A 96 16.70 6.28 -13.41
N CYS A 97 17.45 5.41 -14.08
CA CYS A 97 17.29 3.95 -13.98
C CYS A 97 17.46 3.47 -12.54
N LEU A 98 18.53 3.89 -11.85
CA LEU A 98 18.77 3.56 -10.46
C LEU A 98 17.64 4.06 -9.56
N PHE A 99 17.18 5.29 -9.78
CA PHE A 99 16.07 5.86 -9.03
C PHE A 99 14.77 5.05 -9.22
N ILE A 100 14.43 4.66 -10.46
CA ILE A 100 13.27 3.82 -10.76
C ILE A 100 13.38 2.46 -10.04
N ILE A 101 14.55 1.82 -10.07
CA ILE A 101 14.78 0.55 -9.36
C ILE A 101 14.54 0.72 -7.86
N VAL A 102 15.10 1.77 -7.25
CA VAL A 102 14.92 2.05 -5.81
C VAL A 102 13.45 2.30 -5.47
N THR A 103 12.73 3.09 -6.27
CA THR A 103 11.30 3.34 -6.02
C THR A 103 10.43 2.10 -6.18
N ILE A 104 10.70 1.24 -7.17
CA ILE A 104 9.99 -0.03 -7.35
C ILE A 104 10.28 -0.98 -6.18
N PHE A 105 11.52 -1.04 -5.71
CA PHE A 105 11.89 -1.80 -4.53
C PHE A 105 11.12 -1.30 -3.30
N LEU A 106 11.13 0.02 -3.08
CA LEU A 106 10.47 0.65 -1.94
C LEU A 106 8.94 0.50 -1.98
N LYS A 107 8.33 0.57 -3.18
CA LYS A 107 6.93 0.23 -3.41
C LYS A 107 6.63 -1.20 -2.94
N ASN A 108 7.42 -2.18 -3.39
CA ASN A 108 7.19 -3.58 -3.03
C ASN A 108 7.40 -3.83 -1.54
N LEU A 109 8.41 -3.20 -0.94
CA LEU A 109 8.64 -3.27 0.50
C LEU A 109 7.45 -2.69 1.28
N CYS A 110 6.95 -1.52 0.89
CA CYS A 110 5.77 -0.92 1.52
C CYS A 110 4.53 -1.80 1.36
N ARG A 111 4.31 -2.38 0.17
CA ARG A 111 3.21 -3.32 -0.05
C ARG A 111 3.32 -4.56 0.84
N TYR A 112 4.53 -5.10 0.98
CA TYR A 112 4.79 -6.24 1.87
C TYR A 112 4.52 -5.89 3.33
N LEU A 113 5.04 -4.75 3.80
CA LEU A 113 4.79 -4.26 5.16
C LEU A 113 3.31 -4.02 5.42
N GLY A 114 2.57 -3.47 4.45
CA GLY A 114 1.12 -3.36 4.50
C GLY A 114 0.46 -4.71 4.76
N MET A 115 0.81 -5.75 3.98
CA MET A 115 0.28 -7.10 4.18
C MET A 115 0.69 -7.71 5.53
N TYR A 116 1.93 -7.47 5.97
CA TYR A 116 2.43 -7.92 7.26
C TYR A 116 1.60 -7.36 8.42
N PHE A 117 1.29 -6.06 8.42
CA PHE A 117 0.45 -5.45 9.46
C PHE A 117 -1.03 -5.84 9.37
N LEU A 118 -1.49 -6.37 8.23
CA LEU A 118 -2.86 -6.89 8.07
C LEU A 118 -3.04 -8.29 8.67
N SER A 119 -1.99 -9.12 8.64
CA SER A 119 -2.01 -10.48 9.20
C SER A 119 -2.46 -10.55 10.67
N PRO A 120 -1.89 -9.78 11.62
CA PRO A 120 -2.32 -9.85 13.03
C PRO A 120 -3.76 -9.37 13.23
N ILE A 121 -4.27 -8.51 12.34
CA ILE A 121 -5.67 -8.06 12.40
C ILE A 121 -6.61 -9.23 12.07
N ARG A 122 -6.33 -9.96 10.98
CA ARG A 122 -7.13 -11.10 10.54
C ARG A 122 -7.08 -12.25 11.55
N SER A 123 -5.88 -12.76 11.82
CA SER A 123 -5.72 -13.93 12.69
C SER A 123 -5.98 -13.60 14.16
N GLY A 124 -5.69 -12.37 14.59
CA GLY A 124 -5.97 -11.90 15.95
C GLY A 124 -7.47 -11.76 16.24
N ALA A 125 -8.24 -11.17 15.32
CA ALA A 125 -9.69 -11.06 15.46
C ALA A 125 -10.37 -12.44 15.56
N VAL A 126 -9.98 -13.39 14.70
CA VAL A 126 -10.48 -14.78 14.74
C VAL A 126 -10.16 -15.45 16.09
N ARG A 127 -8.92 -15.29 16.58
CA ARG A 127 -8.50 -15.81 17.88
C ARG A 127 -9.35 -15.26 19.02
N ASP A 128 -9.65 -13.97 19.00
CA ASP A 128 -10.46 -13.33 20.05
C ASP A 128 -11.91 -13.79 20.03
N ILE A 129 -12.48 -14.00 18.84
CA ILE A 129 -13.83 -14.57 18.69
C ILE A 129 -13.86 -16.01 19.21
N ARG A 130 -12.88 -16.85 18.84
CA ARG A 130 -12.78 -18.24 19.34
C ARG A 130 -12.66 -18.29 20.85
N ASN A 131 -11.80 -17.45 21.45
CA ASN A 131 -11.63 -17.41 22.91
C ASN A 131 -12.92 -17.02 23.64
N LYS A 132 -13.67 -16.05 23.10
CA LYS A 132 -14.95 -15.62 23.70
C LYS A 132 -16.04 -16.70 23.57
N LEU A 133 -16.12 -17.37 22.42
CA LEU A 133 -17.04 -18.49 22.24
C LEU A 133 -16.70 -19.64 23.17
N PHE A 134 -15.42 -20.02 23.25
CA PHE A 134 -14.96 -21.08 24.15
C PHE A 134 -15.30 -20.77 25.61
N ASN A 135 -14.97 -19.57 26.09
CA ASN A 135 -15.33 -19.14 27.44
C ASN A 135 -16.85 -19.15 27.67
N LYS A 136 -17.65 -18.71 26.69
CA LYS A 136 -19.11 -18.74 26.80
C LYS A 136 -19.62 -20.17 26.92
N THR A 137 -19.11 -21.08 26.09
CA THR A 137 -19.50 -22.49 26.10
C THR A 137 -19.24 -23.09 27.48
N LEU A 138 -18.06 -22.91 28.06
CA LEU A 138 -17.74 -23.44 29.40
C LEU A 138 -18.72 -23.02 30.52
N HIS A 139 -19.42 -21.90 30.37
CA HIS A 139 -20.38 -21.39 31.36
C HIS A 139 -21.85 -21.68 31.01
N LEU A 140 -22.14 -22.45 29.96
CA LEU A 140 -23.50 -22.83 29.60
C LEU A 140 -24.07 -23.92 30.55
N PRO A 141 -25.38 -23.89 30.84
CA PRO A 141 -26.02 -24.89 31.69
C PRO A 141 -26.00 -26.27 31.03
N LEU A 142 -26.02 -27.33 31.85
CA LEU A 142 -26.04 -28.73 31.40
C LEU A 142 -27.20 -29.05 30.43
N SER A 143 -28.35 -28.38 30.58
CA SER A 143 -29.51 -28.56 29.69
C SER A 143 -29.18 -28.24 28.22
N TYR A 144 -28.39 -27.19 27.98
CA TYR A 144 -27.97 -26.78 26.64
C TYR A 144 -27.17 -27.89 25.94
N TYR A 145 -26.31 -28.59 26.69
CA TYR A 145 -25.50 -29.68 26.15
C TYR A 145 -26.29 -30.98 25.91
N SER A 146 -27.47 -31.11 26.51
CA SER A 146 -28.35 -32.25 26.30
C SER A 146 -29.23 -32.07 25.07
N GLU A 147 -29.59 -30.83 24.73
CA GLU A 147 -30.43 -30.50 23.57
C GLU A 147 -29.60 -30.34 22.29
N GLU A 148 -28.41 -29.76 22.39
CA GLU A 148 -27.57 -29.45 21.23
C GLU A 148 -26.59 -30.58 20.89
N ARG A 149 -26.40 -30.84 19.59
CA ARG A 149 -25.42 -31.83 19.12
C ARG A 149 -24.01 -31.28 19.32
N LYS A 150 -23.14 -32.03 20.00
CA LYS A 150 -21.72 -31.67 20.22
C LYS A 150 -20.98 -31.27 18.93
N GLY A 151 -21.30 -31.93 17.81
CA GLY A 151 -20.71 -31.61 16.50
C GLY A 151 -21.11 -30.24 15.95
N ASP A 152 -22.34 -29.78 16.23
CA ASP A 152 -22.79 -28.46 15.81
C ASP A 152 -22.05 -27.36 16.57
N ILE A 153 -21.92 -27.51 17.90
CA ILE A 153 -21.13 -26.60 18.75
C ILE A 153 -19.68 -26.48 18.24
N MET A 154 -19.06 -27.61 17.85
CA MET A 154 -17.71 -27.60 17.28
C MET A 154 -17.66 -26.90 15.92
N SER A 155 -18.58 -27.19 15.01
CA SER A 155 -18.65 -26.55 13.69
C SER A 155 -18.80 -25.04 13.79
N ARG A 156 -19.63 -24.56 14.72
CA ARG A 156 -19.82 -23.12 14.96
C ARG A 156 -18.58 -22.43 15.52
N MET A 157 -17.73 -23.13 16.27
CA MET A 157 -16.46 -22.56 16.77
C MET A 157 -15.32 -22.62 15.76
N THR A 158 -15.34 -23.58 14.84
CA THR A 158 -14.28 -23.75 13.84
C THR A 158 -14.67 -23.11 12.52
N THR A 159 -15.71 -23.64 11.87
CA THR A 159 -16.10 -23.36 10.49
C THR A 159 -16.72 -21.97 10.38
N ASP A 160 -17.77 -21.69 11.18
CA ASP A 160 -18.48 -20.42 11.11
C ASP A 160 -17.58 -19.22 11.49
N VAL A 161 -16.67 -19.42 12.45
CA VAL A 161 -15.73 -18.36 12.85
C VAL A 161 -14.63 -18.16 11.79
N GLN A 162 -14.23 -19.21 11.09
CA GLN A 162 -13.26 -19.10 10.00
C GLN A 162 -13.84 -18.35 8.79
N GLU A 163 -15.12 -18.53 8.48
CA GLU A 163 -15.81 -17.76 7.42
C GLU A 163 -15.74 -16.23 7.65
N ILE A 164 -15.67 -15.79 8.91
CA ILE A 164 -15.50 -14.37 9.29
C ILE A 164 -14.10 -13.85 8.92
N GLU A 165 -13.10 -14.71 8.73
CA GLU A 165 -11.77 -14.31 8.27
C GLU A 165 -11.74 -13.95 6.78
N TRP A 166 -12.58 -14.63 5.98
CA TRP A 166 -12.58 -14.55 4.53
C TRP A 166 -13.64 -13.59 3.97
N SER A 167 -14.72 -13.35 4.72
CA SER A 167 -15.79 -12.38 4.41
C SER A 167 -15.44 -10.95 4.81
#